data_AF-C5BFG9-F1
#
_entry.id   AF-C5BFG9-F1
#
_cell.length_a   1.000
_cell.length_b   1.000
_cell.length_c   1.000
_cell.angle_alpha   90.00
_cell.angle_beta   90.00
_cell.angle_gamma   90.00
#
_symmetry.space_group_name_H-M   'P 1'
#
loop_
_entity.id
_entity.type
_entity.pdbx_description
1 polymer ?
#
loop_
_entity_poly.entity_id
_entity_poly.type
_entity_poly.pdbx_seq_one_letter_code
_entity_poly.pdbx_strand_id
1 'polypeptide(L)'
;MYKWILPFLFILNHAYAFTVDSMFKVDSENSRYFTLKNPDDEPVYLAVSLSELQRAGKGRYQESALSPDDFLTWPLYIDPMDIVIDAKGELRVSVIRTAQITPHDRIIGVSFIPDSLRQQEQGEKSNVAIAIGYKSR
;
A
#
# COMPACT_ATOMS: atom_id res chain seq x y z
N MET A 1 6.56 49.79 -16.83
CA MET A 1 5.33 49.02 -17.11
C MET A 1 5.70 47.58 -17.44
N TYR A 2 5.88 46.71 -16.43
CA TYR A 2 6.04 45.26 -16.63
C TYR A 2 5.48 44.62 -15.36
N LYS A 3 4.15 44.41 -15.34
CA LYS A 3 3.40 43.93 -14.17
C LYS A 3 2.68 42.59 -14.43
N TRP A 4 3.08 41.86 -15.47
CA TRP A 4 2.30 40.75 -16.01
C TRP A 4 3.17 39.56 -16.45
N ILE A 5 4.08 39.08 -15.61
CA ILE A 5 4.79 37.80 -15.86
C ILE A 5 4.65 36.87 -14.64
N LEU A 6 3.46 36.78 -14.05
CA LEU A 6 3.24 35.81 -12.96
C LEU A 6 1.78 35.36 -12.83
N PRO A 7 1.24 34.68 -13.86
CA PRO A 7 0.42 33.54 -13.53
C PRO A 7 0.69 32.38 -14.51
N PHE A 8 1.80 31.67 -14.31
CA PHE A 8 2.04 30.39 -15.01
C PHE A 8 2.69 29.39 -14.06
N LEU A 9 2.14 29.27 -12.85
CA LEU A 9 2.64 28.35 -11.83
C LEU A 9 1.48 27.68 -11.05
N PHE A 10 0.44 27.31 -11.79
CA PHE A 10 -0.56 26.34 -11.33
C PHE A 10 -0.51 25.13 -12.27
N ILE A 11 0.63 24.46 -12.30
CA ILE A 11 0.65 23.07 -12.78
C ILE A 11 -0.05 22.28 -11.66
N LEU A 12 -1.32 21.97 -11.89
CA LEU A 12 -2.12 21.08 -11.07
C LEU A 12 -1.45 19.70 -11.10
N ASN A 13 -0.54 19.43 -10.17
CA ASN A 13 -0.13 18.07 -9.88
C ASN A 13 -1.35 17.37 -9.27
N HIS A 14 -2.04 16.55 -10.06
CA HIS A 14 -2.99 15.57 -9.56
C HIS A 14 -2.20 14.52 -8.77
N ALA A 15 -1.99 14.80 -7.48
CA ALA A 15 -1.52 13.79 -6.55
C ALA A 15 -2.72 12.91 -6.21
N TYR A 16 -2.66 11.62 -6.56
CA TYR A 16 -3.64 10.64 -6.09
C TYR A 16 -3.55 10.57 -4.58
N ALA A 17 -4.61 11.00 -3.90
CA ALA A 17 -4.62 11.14 -2.46
C ALA A 17 -5.61 10.14 -1.88
N PHE A 18 -5.11 9.06 -1.28
CA PHE A 18 -5.94 8.17 -0.46
C PHE A 18 -5.68 8.45 1.03
N THR A 19 -6.60 8.01 1.88
CA THR A 19 -6.47 8.14 3.35
C THR A 19 -6.45 6.77 4.01
N VAL A 20 -5.72 6.66 5.12
CA VAL A 20 -5.66 5.47 5.97
C VAL A 20 -6.20 5.84 7.35
N ASP A 21 -7.00 4.97 7.96
CA ASP A 21 -7.61 5.20 9.27
C ASP A 21 -6.62 5.40 10.42
N SER A 22 -5.48 4.72 10.38
CA SER A 22 -4.42 4.88 11.37
C SER A 22 -3.04 4.64 10.75
N MET A 23 -2.07 5.44 11.17
CA MET A 23 -0.66 5.25 10.84
C MET A 23 0.04 4.23 11.73
N PHE A 24 -0.56 3.89 12.89
CA PHE A 24 0.04 3.00 13.87
C PHE A 24 -1.02 2.09 14.50
N LYS A 25 -0.69 0.81 14.64
CA LYS A 25 -1.54 -0.19 15.27
C LYS A 25 -0.69 -1.09 16.15
N VAL A 26 -1.14 -1.30 17.38
CA VAL A 26 -0.57 -2.27 18.30
C VAL A 26 -1.43 -3.51 18.25
N ASP A 27 -0.78 -4.66 18.16
CA ASP A 27 -1.43 -5.96 18.08
C ASP A 27 -2.42 -6.19 19.25
N SER A 28 -3.71 -6.07 18.94
CA SER A 28 -4.86 -6.15 19.85
C SER A 28 -6.13 -6.55 19.05
N GLU A 29 -7.30 -6.65 19.69
CA GLU A 29 -8.52 -7.10 18.98
C GLU A 29 -8.91 -6.20 17.79
N ASN A 30 -8.62 -4.91 17.83
CA ASN A 30 -8.98 -3.94 16.79
C ASN A 30 -7.86 -3.64 15.77
N SER A 31 -6.72 -4.34 15.81
CA SER A 31 -5.57 -4.06 14.93
C SER A 31 -5.51 -4.93 13.67
N ARG A 32 -6.60 -5.64 13.35
CA ARG A 32 -6.60 -6.69 12.32
C ARG A 32 -6.82 -6.20 10.90
N TYR A 33 -7.08 -4.91 10.69
CA TYR A 33 -7.27 -4.35 9.36
C TYR A 33 -6.93 -2.87 9.33
N PHE A 34 -6.47 -2.37 8.20
CA PHE A 34 -6.48 -0.94 7.88
C PHE A 34 -7.71 -0.61 7.04
N THR A 35 -8.26 0.60 7.23
CA THR A 35 -9.33 1.10 6.37
C THR A 35 -8.75 2.16 5.46
N LEU A 36 -8.83 1.92 4.16
CA LEU A 36 -8.35 2.79 3.11
C LEU A 36 -9.56 3.47 2.47
N LYS A 37 -9.49 4.80 2.28
CA LYS A 37 -10.56 5.55 1.61
C LYS A 37 -10.01 6.36 0.46
N ASN A 38 -10.76 6.35 -0.63
CA ASN A 38 -10.49 7.16 -1.80
C ASN A 38 -11.44 8.36 -1.81
N PRO A 39 -10.98 9.59 -1.53
CA PRO A 39 -11.76 10.80 -1.63
C PRO A 39 -11.94 11.30 -3.07
N ASP A 40 -11.25 10.73 -4.06
CA ASP A 40 -11.24 11.19 -5.44
C ASP A 40 -12.40 10.58 -6.27
N ASP A 41 -12.66 11.17 -7.43
CA ASP A 41 -13.72 10.73 -8.38
C ASP A 41 -13.24 9.65 -9.37
N GLU A 42 -11.98 9.24 -9.27
CA GLU A 42 -11.36 8.17 -10.07
C GLU A 42 -10.91 7.04 -9.16
N PRO A 43 -10.90 5.77 -9.62
CA PRO A 43 -10.38 4.66 -8.83
C PRO A 43 -8.89 4.82 -8.57
N VAL A 44 -8.42 4.46 -7.37
CA VAL A 44 -6.99 4.45 -7.03
C VAL A 44 -6.47 3.03 -6.91
N TYR A 45 -5.31 2.80 -7.51
CA TYR A 45 -4.58 1.54 -7.46
C TYR A 45 -3.45 1.65 -6.45
N LEU A 46 -3.40 0.73 -5.50
CA LEU A 46 -2.36 0.70 -4.47
C LEU A 46 -1.66 -0.65 -4.47
N ALA A 47 -0.34 -0.63 -4.38
CA ALA A 47 0.49 -1.77 -4.07
C ALA A 47 0.90 -1.73 -2.59
N VAL A 48 0.98 -2.90 -1.94
CA VAL A 48 1.45 -3.02 -0.57
C VAL A 48 2.92 -3.46 -0.55
N SER A 49 3.74 -2.74 0.21
CA SER A 49 5.10 -3.15 0.56
C SER A 49 5.25 -3.28 2.07
N LEU A 50 5.98 -4.30 2.50
CA LEU A 50 6.25 -4.56 3.92
C LEU A 50 7.74 -4.44 4.23
N SER A 51 8.04 -3.96 5.43
CA SER A 51 9.38 -3.88 5.98
C SER A 51 9.37 -4.26 7.45
N GLU A 52 10.53 -4.61 7.98
CA GLU A 52 10.73 -4.82 9.40
C GLU A 52 11.79 -3.88 9.93
N LEU A 53 11.47 -3.19 11.04
CA LEU A 53 12.41 -2.38 11.78
C LEU A 53 13.07 -3.24 12.87
N GLN A 54 14.35 -3.54 12.69
CA GLN A 54 15.14 -4.35 13.61
C GLN A 54 16.15 -3.49 14.37
N ARG A 55 16.43 -3.85 15.62
CA ARG A 55 17.46 -3.18 16.41
C ARG A 55 18.84 -3.63 15.92
N ALA A 56 19.57 -2.71 15.32
CA ALA A 56 20.98 -2.88 15.03
C ALA A 56 21.84 -2.66 16.29
N GLY A 57 23.05 -3.22 16.29
CA GLY A 57 24.01 -3.01 17.39
C GLY A 57 24.25 -1.53 17.69
N LYS A 58 24.55 -1.22 18.96
CA LYS A 58 24.80 0.15 19.48
C LYS A 58 23.57 1.08 19.45
N GLY A 59 22.37 0.52 19.59
CA GLY A 59 21.13 1.30 19.74
C GLY A 59 20.62 1.95 18.45
N ARG A 60 21.15 1.55 17.30
CA ARG A 60 20.64 1.97 15.99
C ARG A 60 19.48 1.07 15.57
N TYR A 61 18.61 1.55 14.70
CA TYR A 61 17.62 0.71 14.04
C TYR A 61 17.96 0.59 12.56
N GLN A 62 17.66 -0.56 11.99
CA GLN A 62 17.78 -0.83 10.57
C GLN A 62 16.44 -1.34 10.07
N GLU A 63 15.95 -0.74 8.99
CA GLU A 63 14.77 -1.21 8.29
C GLU A 63 15.19 -2.11 7.14
N SER A 64 14.56 -3.28 7.04
CA SER A 64 14.77 -4.23 5.96
C SER A 64 13.44 -4.57 5.29
N ALA A 65 13.39 -4.52 3.96
CA ALA A 65 12.21 -4.92 3.21
C ALA A 65 11.94 -6.42 3.39
N LEU A 66 10.67 -6.80 3.52
CA LEU A 66 10.24 -8.18 3.44
C LEU A 66 10.08 -8.54 1.97
N SER A 67 11.04 -9.27 1.41
CA SER A 67 11.02 -9.66 0.00
C SER A 67 9.94 -10.72 -0.27
N PRO A 68 9.18 -10.62 -1.37
CA PRO A 68 8.27 -11.68 -1.80
C PRO A 68 8.95 -13.04 -1.99
N ASP A 69 10.24 -13.06 -2.33
CA ASP A 69 11.03 -14.29 -2.48
C ASP A 69 11.08 -15.12 -1.19
N ASP A 70 10.98 -14.46 -0.03
CA ASP A 70 11.05 -15.05 1.30
C ASP A 70 9.68 -15.10 2.00
N PHE A 71 8.57 -15.05 1.25
CA PHE A 71 7.20 -14.94 1.77
C PHE A 71 6.87 -15.92 2.89
N LEU A 72 7.36 -17.17 2.81
CA LEU A 72 7.10 -18.20 3.82
C LEU A 72 7.68 -17.88 5.21
N THR A 73 8.62 -16.94 5.28
CA THR A 73 9.27 -16.51 6.53
C THR A 73 8.64 -15.27 7.14
N TRP A 74 7.67 -14.65 6.46
CA TRP A 74 7.10 -13.39 6.91
C TRP A 74 6.34 -13.54 8.24
N PRO A 75 6.47 -12.58 9.17
CA PRO A 75 5.68 -12.56 10.42
C PRO A 75 4.19 -12.35 10.19
N LEU A 76 3.87 -11.60 9.15
CA LEU A 76 2.52 -11.23 8.78
C LEU A 76 2.48 -10.91 7.30
N TYR A 77 1.28 -10.89 6.74
CA TYR A 77 1.02 -10.37 5.41
C TYR A 77 -0.27 -9.54 5.41
N ILE A 78 -0.44 -8.74 4.37
CA ILE A 78 -1.65 -7.93 4.15
C ILE A 78 -2.50 -8.62 3.09
N ASP A 79 -3.81 -8.67 3.29
CA ASP A 79 -4.74 -9.25 2.33
C ASP A 79 -5.92 -8.30 2.06
N PRO A 80 -6.13 -7.85 0.81
CA PRO A 80 -5.30 -8.12 -0.39
C PRO A 80 -4.00 -7.30 -0.43
N MET A 81 -2.97 -7.81 -1.12
CA MET A 81 -1.71 -7.09 -1.40
C MET A 81 -1.77 -6.13 -2.59
N ASP A 82 -2.67 -6.42 -3.53
CA ASP A 82 -3.01 -5.55 -4.67
C ASP A 82 -4.39 -4.97 -4.44
N ILE A 83 -4.47 -3.65 -4.40
CA ILE A 83 -5.67 -2.95 -3.96
C ILE A 83 -6.21 -2.05 -5.06
N VAL A 84 -7.52 -2.08 -5.25
CA VAL A 84 -8.28 -1.11 -6.03
C VAL A 84 -9.34 -0.52 -5.12
N ILE A 85 -9.40 0.80 -5.01
CA ILE A 85 -10.46 1.49 -4.29
C ILE A 85 -11.22 2.34 -5.29
N ASP A 86 -12.49 2.02 -5.50
CA ASP A 86 -13.36 2.75 -6.41
C ASP A 86 -13.47 4.25 -6.02
N ALA A 87 -13.93 5.06 -6.97
CA ALA A 87 -14.22 6.47 -6.76
C ALA A 87 -15.13 6.67 -5.53
N LYS A 88 -14.74 7.58 -4.63
CA LYS A 88 -15.43 7.84 -3.34
C LYS A 88 -15.60 6.58 -2.45
N GLY A 89 -14.82 5.53 -2.70
CA GLY A 89 -14.95 4.22 -2.06
C GLY A 89 -14.14 4.07 -0.77
N GLU A 90 -14.43 2.97 -0.07
CA GLU A 90 -13.70 2.52 1.11
C GLU A 90 -13.42 1.02 1.00
N LEU A 91 -12.19 0.61 1.34
CA LEU A 91 -11.78 -0.79 1.39
C LEU A 91 -11.09 -1.10 2.72
N ARG A 92 -11.36 -2.28 3.28
CA ARG A 92 -10.62 -2.80 4.43
C ARG A 92 -9.61 -3.83 3.97
N VAL A 93 -8.38 -3.66 4.40
CA VAL A 93 -7.27 -4.58 4.12
C VAL A 93 -6.86 -5.26 5.41
N SER A 94 -6.86 -6.58 5.41
CA SER A 94 -6.61 -7.38 6.60
C SER A 94 -5.12 -7.48 6.90
N VAL A 95 -4.77 -7.49 8.18
CA VAL A 95 -3.42 -7.78 8.68
C VAL A 95 -3.47 -9.20 9.24
N ILE A 96 -2.85 -10.15 8.56
CA ILE A 96 -2.88 -11.56 8.92
C ILE A 96 -1.53 -11.97 9.48
N ARG A 97 -1.51 -12.36 10.76
CA ARG A 97 -0.32 -12.90 11.42
C ARG A 97 -0.07 -14.34 10.98
N THR A 98 1.19 -14.67 10.72
CA THR A 98 1.62 -16.06 10.59
C THR A 98 1.82 -16.62 12.00
N ALA A 99 1.63 -17.93 12.20
CA ALA A 99 1.57 -18.56 13.52
C ALA A 99 2.93 -18.67 14.26
N GLN A 100 3.87 -17.75 13.99
CA GLN A 100 5.18 -17.73 14.62
C GLN A 100 5.11 -17.00 15.96
N ILE A 101 5.30 -17.74 17.05
CA ILE A 101 5.48 -17.17 18.39
C ILE A 101 6.90 -16.58 18.43
N THR A 102 7.01 -15.25 18.47
CA THR A 102 8.30 -14.58 18.59
C THR A 102 8.55 -14.17 20.04
N PRO A 103 9.77 -14.37 20.58
CA PRO A 103 10.07 -14.03 21.98
C PRO A 103 10.21 -12.51 22.23
N HIS A 104 10.15 -11.69 21.17
CA HIS A 104 10.37 -10.25 21.21
C HIS A 104 9.31 -9.56 20.34
N ASP A 105 9.00 -8.31 20.69
CA ASP A 105 8.14 -7.45 19.87
C ASP A 105 8.79 -7.17 18.51
N ARG A 106 8.01 -7.24 17.45
CA ARG A 106 8.42 -6.94 16.07
C ARG A 106 7.71 -5.68 15.59
N ILE A 107 8.44 -4.78 14.96
CA ILE A 107 7.87 -3.55 14.37
C ILE A 107 7.86 -3.74 12.85
N ILE A 108 6.66 -3.81 12.29
CA ILE A 108 6.44 -4.03 10.86
C ILE A 108 5.96 -2.74 10.21
N GLY A 109 6.72 -2.25 9.23
CA GLY A 109 6.32 -1.15 8.37
C GLY A 109 5.37 -1.66 7.29
N VAL A 110 4.23 -1.00 7.14
CA VAL A 110 3.24 -1.26 6.08
C VAL A 110 3.13 -0.02 5.22
N SER A 111 3.47 -0.14 3.94
CA SER A 111 3.40 0.95 2.97
C SER A 111 2.34 0.66 1.93
N PHE A 112 1.43 1.61 1.74
CA PHE A 112 0.45 1.62 0.64
C PHE A 112 0.94 2.63 -0.40
N ILE A 113 1.27 2.17 -1.60
CA ILE A 113 1.96 2.96 -2.62
C ILE A 113 1.05 3.08 -3.84
N PRO A 114 0.71 4.30 -4.31
CA PRO A 114 -0.03 4.50 -5.55
C PRO A 114 0.70 3.90 -6.76
N ASP A 115 -0.02 3.09 -7.53
CA ASP A 115 0.46 2.50 -8.77
C ASP A 115 -0.11 3.28 -9.97
N SER A 116 0.62 4.33 -10.37
CA SER A 116 0.23 5.22 -11.45
C SER A 116 0.30 4.57 -12.84
N LEU A 117 1.12 3.52 -13.02
CA LEU A 117 1.24 2.82 -14.30
C LEU A 117 -0.05 2.05 -14.60
N ARG A 118 -0.53 1.29 -13.61
CA ARG A 118 -1.81 0.56 -13.72
C ARG A 118 -3.00 1.50 -13.90
N GLN A 119 -2.93 2.70 -13.35
CA GLN A 119 -3.97 3.72 -13.50
C GLN A 119 -3.99 4.33 -14.92
N GLN A 120 -2.83 4.52 -15.55
CA GLN A 120 -2.73 4.99 -16.94
C GLN A 120 -3.22 3.96 -17.95
N GLU A 121 -2.95 2.67 -17.74
CA GLU A 121 -3.40 1.57 -18.61
C GLU A 121 -4.93 1.46 -18.70
N GLN A 122 -5.67 1.95 -17.70
CA GLN A 122 -7.14 1.94 -17.74
C GLN A 122 -7.74 3.11 -18.54
N GLY A 123 -7.03 4.24 -18.62
CA GLY A 123 -7.46 5.43 -19.36
C GLY A 123 -7.42 5.26 -20.88
N GLU A 124 -6.50 4.41 -21.38
CA GLU A 124 -6.44 4.03 -22.80
C GLU A 124 -7.25 2.76 -23.07
N LYS A 125 -8.56 2.90 -23.30
CA LYS A 125 -9.45 1.87 -23.90
C LYS A 125 -9.14 0.43 -23.44
N SER A 126 -9.58 0.10 -22.23
CA SER A 126 -9.65 -1.24 -21.65
C SER A 126 -9.90 -2.36 -22.68
N ASN A 127 -8.82 -3.06 -23.05
CA ASN A 127 -8.88 -4.43 -23.55
C ASN A 127 -8.67 -5.33 -22.34
N VAL A 128 -9.75 -5.89 -21.80
CA VAL A 128 -9.69 -6.87 -20.71
C VAL A 128 -8.88 -8.08 -21.17
N ALA A 129 -7.61 -8.16 -20.78
CA ALA A 129 -6.79 -9.35 -20.96
C ALA A 129 -7.07 -10.32 -19.81
N ILE A 130 -8.08 -11.18 -19.98
CA ILE A 130 -8.30 -12.31 -19.05
C ILE A 130 -7.21 -13.35 -19.30
N ALA A 131 -6.18 -13.37 -18.45
CA ALA A 131 -5.22 -14.46 -18.44
C ALA A 131 -5.81 -15.68 -17.69
N ILE A 132 -6.30 -16.67 -18.43
CA ILE A 132 -6.78 -17.94 -17.89
C ILE A 132 -5.60 -18.91 -17.82
N GLY A 133 -5.15 -19.25 -16.61
CA GLY A 133 -4.17 -20.31 -16.35
C GLY A 133 -4.85 -21.58 -15.85
N TYR A 134 -4.48 -22.74 -16.41
CA TYR A 134 -4.91 -24.05 -15.91
C TYR A 134 -3.81 -24.69 -15.07
N LYS A 135 -4.17 -25.19 -13.88
CA LYS A 135 -3.31 -26.08 -13.09
C LYS A 135 -3.78 -27.52 -13.28
N SER A 136 -2.99 -28.33 -13.99
CA SER A 136 -3.14 -29.79 -13.95
C SER A 136 -2.45 -30.34 -12.71
N ARG A 137 -3.06 -31.36 -12.09
CA ARG A 137 -2.36 -32.27 -11.17
C ARG A 137 -1.34 -33.11 -11.92
#